data_AF-A0A432Q7P2-F1
#
_entry.id   AF-A0A432Q7P2-F1
#
_cell.length_a   1.000
_cell.length_b   1.000
_cell.length_c   1.000
_cell.angle_alpha   90.00
_cell.angle_beta   90.00
_cell.angle_gamma   90.00
#
_symmetry.space_group_name_H-M   'P 1'
#
loop_
_entity.id
_entity.type
_entity.pdbx_description
1 polymer ?
#
loop_
_entity_poly.entity_id
_entity_poly.type
_entity_poly.pdbx_seq_one_letter_code
_entity_poly.pdbx_strand_id
1 'polypeptide(L)'
;MKASNSGGDSGYSNYNSGYKAVAPTCPDLVVQSPSVSDTTLTTGQSFTVSATVKNQGDGTSANSTLRYYRSTNLTISTGGTQLATDYVVSLAPNELSGESATFTAPTTTGTYWIGACVDPVNGESNTENNCSSGVQFTVNNTTEGDSYEPDNSSSFAKRIRMNETQVHSIIPASDIDWVKLNFSAMQCVKIKTKGSAGDTRLWLFDSNFNKIAFNDDFEGSFSEIQVDGLTSGNYYIKVDGSQGGEISSYQLSLSSCHGGGSFPWIMFYPAITGSGR
;
A
#
# COMPACT_ATOMS: atom_id res chain seq x y z
N MET A 1 -30.89 -99.36 -11.70
CA MET A 1 -31.63 -99.40 -10.42
C MET A 1 -30.94 -98.51 -9.42
N LYS A 2 -31.72 -97.66 -8.76
CA LYS A 2 -31.48 -96.88 -7.53
C LYS A 2 -30.45 -95.73 -7.54
N ALA A 3 -30.97 -94.62 -7.03
CA ALA A 3 -30.41 -93.29 -6.85
C ALA A 3 -29.75 -93.13 -5.47
N SER A 4 -28.95 -92.07 -5.30
CA SER A 4 -29.09 -91.14 -4.17
C SER A 4 -28.25 -89.88 -4.37
N ASN A 5 -28.88 -88.74 -4.14
CA ASN A 5 -28.31 -87.40 -3.98
C ASN A 5 -27.87 -87.20 -2.53
N SER A 6 -26.72 -86.57 -2.28
CA SER A 6 -26.41 -85.90 -1.00
C SER A 6 -25.23 -84.94 -1.20
N GLY A 7 -25.47 -83.65 -0.92
CA GLY A 7 -24.49 -82.58 -1.08
C GLY A 7 -23.34 -82.62 -0.08
N GLY A 8 -22.31 -81.83 -0.40
CA GLY A 8 -21.15 -81.57 0.45
C GLY A 8 -20.30 -80.47 -0.17
N ASP A 9 -20.39 -79.29 0.42
CA ASP A 9 -19.57 -78.09 0.22
C ASP A 9 -18.07 -78.38 0.46
N SER A 10 -17.19 -77.81 -0.36
CA SER A 10 -15.91 -77.21 0.09
C SER A 10 -15.03 -76.72 -1.07
N GLY A 11 -14.68 -75.44 -1.05
CA GLY A 11 -13.32 -75.03 -1.45
C GLY A 11 -13.16 -74.01 -2.58
N TYR A 12 -13.93 -72.92 -2.62
CA TYR A 12 -13.39 -71.69 -3.22
C TYR A 12 -12.50 -70.99 -2.20
N SER A 13 -11.21 -71.32 -2.21
CA SER A 13 -10.21 -70.56 -1.47
C SER A 13 -10.05 -69.17 -2.11
N ASN A 14 -10.67 -68.16 -1.51
CA ASN A 14 -10.36 -66.77 -1.77
C ASN A 14 -8.94 -66.47 -1.29
N TYR A 15 -7.99 -66.35 -2.22
CA TYR A 15 -6.75 -65.63 -1.95
C TYR A 15 -7.11 -64.14 -1.84
N ASN A 16 -7.50 -63.72 -0.63
CA ASN A 16 -7.61 -62.31 -0.29
C ASN A 16 -6.19 -61.77 -0.09
N SER A 17 -5.55 -61.34 -1.17
CA SER A 17 -4.31 -60.56 -1.09
C SER A 17 -4.60 -59.30 -0.29
N GLY A 18 -4.12 -59.25 0.95
CA GLY A 18 -4.37 -58.21 1.94
C GLY A 18 -3.76 -56.83 1.62
N TYR A 19 -3.80 -56.39 0.37
CA TYR A 19 -3.57 -55.00 0.01
C TYR A 19 -4.79 -54.19 0.45
N LYS A 20 -4.75 -53.65 1.67
CA LYS A 20 -5.57 -52.46 1.97
C LYS A 20 -5.09 -51.36 1.03
N ALA A 21 -5.95 -50.94 0.11
CA ALA A 21 -5.71 -49.73 -0.67
C ALA A 21 -5.50 -48.58 0.32
N VAL A 22 -4.30 -47.99 0.31
CA VAL A 22 -4.06 -46.71 1.00
C VAL A 22 -4.80 -45.66 0.17
N ALA A 23 -5.68 -44.89 0.81
CA ALA A 23 -6.31 -43.76 0.14
C ALA A 23 -5.21 -42.82 -0.42
N PRO A 24 -5.39 -42.23 -1.61
CA PRO A 24 -4.46 -41.23 -2.12
C PRO A 24 -4.33 -40.10 -1.08
N THR A 25 -3.10 -39.72 -0.73
CA THR A 25 -2.88 -38.56 0.12
C THR A 25 -3.01 -37.29 -0.70
N CYS A 26 -3.68 -36.28 -0.15
CA CYS A 26 -3.99 -35.03 -0.83
C CYS A 26 -3.53 -33.84 0.03
N PRO A 27 -2.90 -32.81 -0.55
CA PRO A 27 -2.73 -31.54 0.15
C PRO A 27 -4.08 -30.86 0.41
N ASP A 28 -4.11 -29.94 1.36
CA ASP A 28 -5.24 -29.04 1.64
C ASP A 28 -4.67 -27.75 2.25
N LEU A 29 -4.51 -26.71 1.44
CA LEU A 29 -3.94 -25.44 1.85
C LEU A 29 -5.02 -24.49 2.34
N VAL A 30 -4.89 -24.06 3.59
CA VAL A 30 -5.80 -23.11 4.21
C VAL A 30 -5.03 -21.91 4.73
N VAL A 31 -5.58 -20.71 4.56
CA VAL A 31 -5.03 -19.47 5.14
C VAL A 31 -5.69 -19.20 6.49
N GLN A 32 -4.88 -19.04 7.53
CA GLN A 32 -5.30 -18.90 8.92
C GLN A 32 -4.66 -17.68 9.58
N SER A 33 -5.24 -17.28 10.72
CA SER A 33 -4.70 -16.23 11.59
C SER A 33 -4.34 -14.91 10.90
N PRO A 34 -5.18 -14.38 9.99
CA PRO A 34 -4.88 -13.10 9.38
C PRO A 34 -4.89 -12.00 10.44
N SER A 35 -3.95 -11.06 10.37
CA SER A 35 -3.87 -9.93 11.30
C SER A 35 -3.31 -8.68 10.61
N VAL A 36 -3.55 -7.53 11.23
CA VAL A 36 -2.95 -6.25 10.86
C VAL A 36 -2.20 -5.69 12.06
N SER A 37 -1.10 -4.98 11.82
CA SER A 37 -0.31 -4.33 12.89
C SER A 37 -1.07 -3.20 13.59
N ASP A 38 -2.05 -2.61 12.91
CA ASP A 38 -2.91 -1.55 13.43
C ASP A 38 -4.29 -1.63 12.73
N THR A 39 -5.35 -1.48 13.53
CA THR A 39 -6.76 -1.58 13.07
C THR A 39 -7.42 -0.21 12.90
N THR A 40 -6.73 0.87 13.29
CA THR A 40 -7.20 2.25 13.24
C THR A 40 -6.13 3.13 12.62
N LEU A 41 -6.13 3.17 11.29
CA LEU A 41 -5.12 3.86 10.49
C LEU A 41 -5.54 5.30 10.17
N THR A 42 -4.57 6.16 9.87
CA THR A 42 -4.79 7.41 9.14
C THR A 42 -4.55 7.21 7.64
N THR A 43 -5.07 8.12 6.80
CA THR A 43 -4.86 8.07 5.35
C THR A 43 -3.37 8.07 5.02
N GLY A 44 -2.90 7.09 4.23
CA GLY A 44 -1.48 6.99 3.85
C GLY A 44 -0.55 6.36 4.89
N GLN A 45 -1.05 6.00 6.09
CA GLN A 45 -0.25 5.31 7.11
C GLN A 45 0.26 3.96 6.60
N SER A 46 1.53 3.63 6.89
CA SER A 46 2.07 2.29 6.62
C SER A 46 1.66 1.29 7.71
N PHE A 47 1.27 0.08 7.32
CA PHE A 47 0.88 -0.99 8.22
C PHE A 47 1.25 -2.36 7.65
N THR A 48 1.43 -3.36 8.50
CA THR A 48 1.79 -4.72 8.08
C THR A 48 0.58 -5.64 8.22
N VAL A 49 0.38 -6.50 7.22
CA VAL A 49 -0.58 -7.61 7.26
C VAL A 49 0.21 -8.90 7.36
N SER A 50 -0.24 -9.80 8.24
CA SER A 50 0.32 -11.13 8.38
C SER A 50 -0.75 -12.19 8.18
N ALA A 51 -0.37 -13.35 7.66
CA ALA A 51 -1.23 -14.52 7.53
C ALA A 51 -0.39 -15.80 7.60
N THR A 52 -1.03 -16.93 7.91
CA THR A 52 -0.35 -18.24 7.95
C THR A 52 -0.97 -19.18 6.93
N VAL A 53 -0.18 -19.73 6.03
CA VAL A 53 -0.62 -20.85 5.18
C VAL A 53 -0.35 -22.15 5.93
N LYS A 54 -1.35 -23.01 6.06
CA LYS A 54 -1.22 -24.35 6.63
C LYS A 54 -1.60 -25.38 5.57
N ASN A 55 -0.82 -26.44 5.46
CA ASN A 55 -1.30 -27.66 4.82
C ASN A 55 -2.01 -28.54 5.85
N GLN A 56 -3.34 -28.55 5.87
CA GLN A 56 -4.14 -29.39 6.77
C GLN A 56 -4.47 -30.77 6.18
N GLY A 57 -4.02 -31.03 4.95
CA GLY A 57 -4.17 -32.30 4.27
C GLY A 57 -3.14 -33.33 4.73
N ASP A 58 -3.26 -34.54 4.19
CA ASP A 58 -2.37 -35.67 4.48
C ASP A 58 -1.30 -35.92 3.40
N GLY A 59 -1.33 -35.16 2.30
CA GLY A 59 -0.31 -35.13 1.25
C GLY A 59 0.53 -33.85 1.28
N THR A 60 1.78 -33.92 0.81
CA THR A 60 2.65 -32.74 0.63
C THR A 60 2.11 -31.85 -0.50
N SER A 61 2.05 -30.54 -0.29
CA SER A 61 1.66 -29.59 -1.33
C SER A 61 2.80 -29.33 -2.32
N ALA A 62 2.44 -28.96 -3.56
CA ALA A 62 3.38 -28.22 -4.39
C ALA A 62 3.65 -26.82 -3.81
N ASN A 63 4.63 -26.11 -4.37
CA ASN A 63 4.75 -24.69 -4.12
C ASN A 63 3.50 -23.93 -4.59
N SER A 64 3.21 -22.81 -3.96
CA SER A 64 2.06 -21.97 -4.27
C SER A 64 2.40 -20.49 -4.11
N THR A 65 1.43 -19.61 -4.31
CA THR A 65 1.54 -18.17 -4.14
C THR A 65 0.43 -17.72 -3.20
N LEU A 66 0.79 -17.01 -2.14
CA LEU A 66 -0.16 -16.27 -1.32
C LEU A 66 -0.44 -14.92 -1.98
N ARG A 67 -1.70 -14.50 -2.02
CA ARG A 67 -2.14 -13.22 -2.59
C ARG A 67 -2.89 -12.43 -1.54
N TYR A 68 -2.48 -11.18 -1.31
CA TYR A 68 -3.15 -10.27 -0.39
C TYR A 68 -4.21 -9.47 -1.12
N TYR A 69 -5.40 -9.37 -0.53
CA TYR A 69 -6.55 -8.68 -1.13
C TYR A 69 -7.16 -7.68 -0.16
N ARG A 70 -7.47 -6.49 -0.67
CA ARG A 70 -8.37 -5.53 -0.01
C ARG A 70 -9.80 -5.73 -0.52
N SER A 71 -10.76 -5.76 0.41
CA SER A 71 -12.18 -5.96 0.15
C SER A 71 -13.03 -4.97 0.95
N THR A 72 -14.28 -4.79 0.53
CA THR A 72 -15.34 -4.12 1.32
C THR A 72 -16.21 -5.11 2.10
N ASN A 73 -15.88 -6.40 2.06
CA ASN A 73 -16.64 -7.49 2.66
C ASN A 73 -15.81 -8.23 3.73
N LEU A 74 -16.50 -8.83 4.69
CA LEU A 74 -15.92 -9.65 5.76
C LEU A 74 -15.21 -10.93 5.27
N THR A 75 -15.58 -11.44 4.09
CA THR A 75 -14.95 -12.61 3.48
C THR A 75 -14.04 -12.16 2.34
N ILE A 76 -12.81 -12.63 2.36
CA ILE A 76 -11.83 -12.35 1.30
C ILE A 76 -12.07 -13.34 0.16
N SER A 77 -12.01 -12.83 -1.07
CA SER A 77 -12.09 -13.62 -2.28
C SER A 77 -11.21 -13.00 -3.36
N THR A 78 -10.97 -13.77 -4.42
CA THR A 78 -10.19 -13.32 -5.59
C THR A 78 -10.86 -12.20 -6.39
N GLY A 79 -12.12 -11.85 -6.10
CA GLY A 79 -12.80 -10.67 -6.64
C GLY A 79 -12.41 -9.35 -5.96
N GLY A 80 -11.63 -9.39 -4.88
CA GLY A 80 -11.10 -8.20 -4.21
C GLY A 80 -9.99 -7.51 -5.02
N THR A 81 -9.55 -6.34 -4.56
CA THR A 81 -8.36 -5.68 -5.13
C THR A 81 -7.10 -6.39 -4.66
N GLN A 82 -6.39 -7.07 -5.55
CA GLN A 82 -5.09 -7.67 -5.21
C GLN A 82 -4.07 -6.56 -4.93
N LEU A 83 -3.36 -6.67 -3.81
CA LEU A 83 -2.36 -5.68 -3.38
C LEU A 83 -0.92 -6.17 -3.61
N ALA A 84 -0.63 -7.42 -3.25
CA ALA A 84 0.69 -8.02 -3.34
C ALA A 84 0.60 -9.56 -3.35
N THR A 85 1.75 -10.21 -3.54
CA THR A 85 1.89 -11.67 -3.51
C THR A 85 3.12 -12.07 -2.70
N ASP A 86 3.08 -13.26 -2.09
CA ASP A 86 4.23 -13.91 -1.45
C ASP A 86 4.39 -15.36 -1.94
N TYR A 87 5.62 -15.87 -1.96
CA TYR A 87 5.89 -17.22 -2.45
C TYR A 87 5.84 -18.23 -1.30
N VAL A 88 5.00 -19.25 -1.45
CA VAL A 88 4.82 -20.30 -0.45
C VAL A 88 5.54 -21.56 -0.94
N VAL A 89 6.54 -22.01 -0.20
CA VAL A 89 7.26 -23.26 -0.49
C VAL A 89 6.34 -24.48 -0.31
N SER A 90 6.75 -25.65 -0.81
CA SER A 90 6.02 -26.91 -0.58
C SER A 90 5.89 -27.18 0.92
N LEU A 91 4.67 -27.50 1.37
CA LEU A 91 4.37 -27.77 2.78
C LEU A 91 4.04 -29.25 2.99
N ALA A 92 4.74 -29.89 3.91
CA ALA A 92 4.39 -31.21 4.42
C ALA A 92 3.04 -31.18 5.16
N PRO A 93 2.41 -32.35 5.40
CA PRO A 93 1.20 -32.41 6.23
C PRO A 93 1.39 -31.73 7.59
N ASN A 94 0.47 -30.83 7.93
CA ASN A 94 0.46 -29.95 9.11
C ASN A 94 1.56 -28.89 9.18
N GLU A 95 2.39 -28.72 8.15
CA GLU A 95 3.38 -27.66 8.10
C GLU A 95 2.73 -26.28 7.91
N LEU A 96 3.38 -25.26 8.45
CA LEU A 96 2.94 -23.87 8.44
C LEU A 96 3.98 -23.01 7.73
N SER A 97 3.51 -22.04 6.93
CA SER A 97 4.32 -20.94 6.41
C SER A 97 3.71 -19.62 6.91
N GLY A 98 4.51 -18.85 7.65
CA GLY A 98 4.10 -17.52 8.11
C GLY A 98 4.51 -16.49 7.08
N GLU A 99 3.55 -15.74 6.56
CA GLU A 99 3.75 -14.74 5.51
C GLU A 99 3.38 -13.35 6.06
N SER A 100 4.06 -12.30 5.57
CA SER A 100 3.71 -10.93 5.91
C SER A 100 4.15 -9.92 4.85
N ALA A 101 3.37 -8.86 4.69
CA ALA A 101 3.70 -7.76 3.77
C ALA A 101 3.27 -6.41 4.35
N THR A 102 4.04 -5.37 4.02
CA THR A 102 3.73 -3.98 4.41
C THR A 102 2.97 -3.27 3.30
N PHE A 103 1.93 -2.54 3.67
CA PHE A 103 1.03 -1.80 2.80
C PHE A 103 0.85 -0.36 3.28
N THR A 104 0.35 0.49 2.38
CA THR A 104 -0.08 1.85 2.68
C THR A 104 -1.60 1.89 2.79
N ALA A 105 -2.12 2.52 3.85
CA ALA A 105 -3.54 2.72 4.06
C ALA A 105 -4.16 3.52 2.90
N PRO A 106 -5.41 3.20 2.50
CA PRO A 106 -6.16 4.00 1.52
C PRO A 106 -6.13 5.50 1.82
N THR A 107 -6.13 6.34 0.78
CA THR A 107 -6.25 7.81 0.93
C THR A 107 -7.70 8.27 1.13
N THR A 108 -8.66 7.34 1.05
CA THR A 108 -10.08 7.61 1.32
C THR A 108 -10.43 7.04 2.68
N THR A 109 -11.08 7.84 3.51
CA THR A 109 -11.54 7.39 4.81
C THR A 109 -12.64 6.34 4.69
N GLY A 110 -12.74 5.48 5.70
CA GLY A 110 -13.78 4.48 5.77
C GLY A 110 -13.31 3.17 6.39
N THR A 111 -14.20 2.19 6.34
CA THR A 111 -13.96 0.85 6.85
C THR A 111 -13.55 -0.06 5.70
N TYR A 112 -12.47 -0.80 5.91
CA TYR A 112 -11.89 -1.71 4.94
C TYR A 112 -11.69 -3.08 5.55
N TRP A 113 -11.56 -4.09 4.69
CA TRP A 113 -11.19 -5.44 5.06
C TRP A 113 -9.98 -5.87 4.25
N ILE A 114 -9.09 -6.63 4.88
CA ILE A 114 -7.91 -7.21 4.25
C ILE A 114 -7.70 -8.65 4.71
N GLY A 115 -7.14 -9.45 3.83
CA GLY A 115 -6.68 -10.80 4.16
C GLY A 115 -6.02 -11.42 2.94
N ALA A 116 -5.93 -12.74 2.91
CA ALA A 116 -5.17 -13.41 1.87
C ALA A 116 -5.84 -14.69 1.37
N CYS A 117 -5.52 -15.04 0.13
CA CYS A 117 -5.85 -16.33 -0.47
C CYS A 117 -4.59 -17.00 -1.00
N VAL A 118 -4.40 -18.28 -0.71
CA VAL A 118 -3.33 -19.09 -1.32
C VAL A 118 -3.83 -19.71 -2.61
N ASP A 119 -3.02 -19.67 -3.68
CA ASP A 119 -3.40 -20.27 -4.96
C ASP A 119 -3.60 -21.80 -4.77
N PRO A 120 -4.63 -22.39 -5.38
CA PRO A 120 -4.88 -23.82 -5.25
C PRO A 120 -3.78 -24.64 -5.94
N VAL A 121 -3.47 -25.81 -5.38
CA VAL A 121 -2.49 -26.75 -5.96
C VAL A 121 -3.20 -27.96 -6.57
N ASN A 122 -2.52 -28.66 -7.48
CA ASN A 122 -3.10 -29.84 -8.11
C ASN A 122 -3.32 -30.97 -7.09
N GLY A 123 -4.49 -31.60 -7.12
CA GLY A 123 -4.84 -32.70 -6.21
C GLY A 123 -5.23 -32.26 -4.80
N GLU A 124 -5.44 -30.97 -4.58
CA GLU A 124 -5.91 -30.44 -3.30
C GLU A 124 -7.31 -30.97 -2.96
N SER A 125 -7.52 -31.39 -1.71
CA SER A 125 -8.77 -32.03 -1.29
C SER A 125 -9.93 -31.05 -1.14
N ASN A 126 -9.64 -29.79 -0.85
CA ASN A 126 -10.59 -28.70 -0.82
C ASN A 126 -9.88 -27.43 -1.28
N THR A 127 -10.43 -26.74 -2.28
CA THR A 127 -9.89 -25.47 -2.77
C THR A 127 -10.77 -24.27 -2.37
N GLU A 128 -11.89 -24.52 -1.70
CA GLU A 128 -12.86 -23.49 -1.29
C GLU A 128 -12.48 -22.83 0.04
N ASN A 129 -11.52 -23.39 0.77
CA ASN A 129 -10.99 -22.92 2.06
C ASN A 129 -9.63 -22.22 1.95
N ASN A 130 -9.19 -21.88 0.74
CA ASN A 130 -7.88 -21.29 0.51
C ASN A 130 -7.84 -19.79 0.80
N CYS A 131 -8.98 -19.16 1.10
CA CYS A 131 -9.09 -17.74 1.46
C CYS A 131 -9.38 -17.56 2.95
N SER A 132 -8.71 -16.59 3.58
CA SER A 132 -8.95 -16.24 4.97
C SER A 132 -10.25 -15.45 5.18
N SER A 133 -10.72 -15.39 6.43
CA SER A 133 -11.59 -14.29 6.85
C SER A 133 -10.88 -12.94 6.68
N GLY A 134 -11.66 -11.88 6.47
CA GLY A 134 -11.15 -10.52 6.40
C GLY A 134 -10.92 -9.94 7.79
N VAL A 135 -9.80 -9.28 7.96
CA VAL A 135 -9.49 -8.43 9.12
C VAL A 135 -10.00 -7.03 8.82
N GLN A 136 -10.85 -6.51 9.69
CA GLN A 136 -11.37 -5.15 9.58
C GLN A 136 -10.33 -4.15 10.08
N PHE A 137 -10.17 -3.05 9.35
CA PHE A 137 -9.49 -1.86 9.83
C PHE A 137 -10.24 -0.61 9.36
N THR A 138 -10.09 0.49 10.11
CA THR A 138 -10.62 1.79 9.73
C THR A 138 -9.51 2.71 9.26
N VAL A 139 -9.84 3.58 8.32
CA VAL A 139 -8.99 4.67 7.87
C VAL A 139 -9.70 5.97 8.23
N ASN A 140 -9.09 6.73 9.11
CA ASN A 140 -9.53 8.05 9.50
C ASN A 140 -8.72 9.11 8.74
N ASN A 141 -9.24 10.32 8.71
CA ASN A 141 -8.40 11.46 8.35
C ASN A 141 -7.41 11.69 9.48
N THR A 142 -6.18 12.06 9.13
CA THR A 142 -5.27 12.69 10.10
C THR A 142 -5.93 14.01 10.53
N THR A 143 -6.15 14.16 11.84
CA THR A 143 -6.54 15.44 12.46
C THR A 143 -5.48 15.88 13.47
N GLU A 144 -4.35 15.17 13.49
CA GLU A 144 -3.18 15.54 14.28
C GLU A 144 -2.36 16.51 13.44
N GLY A 145 -1.75 17.52 14.08
CA GLY A 145 -1.03 18.56 13.36
C GLY A 145 -1.75 19.90 13.40
N ASP A 146 -1.65 20.64 12.30
CA ASP A 146 -2.00 22.06 12.23
C ASP A 146 -3.43 22.31 11.70
N SER A 147 -3.77 23.59 11.47
CA SER A 147 -5.11 24.01 11.04
C SER A 147 -5.47 23.65 9.57
N TYR A 148 -4.49 23.21 8.78
CA TYR A 148 -4.61 22.81 7.40
C TYR A 148 -4.99 21.33 7.23
N GLU A 149 -5.05 20.58 8.32
CA GLU A 149 -5.55 19.22 8.29
C GLU A 149 -7.08 19.13 8.01
N PRO A 150 -7.55 18.07 7.35
CA PRO A 150 -6.75 17.03 6.70
C PRO A 150 -6.15 17.53 5.36
N ASP A 151 -4.88 17.27 5.08
CA ASP A 151 -4.28 17.49 3.74
C ASP A 151 -3.26 16.43 3.27
N ASN A 152 -3.29 15.23 3.84
CA ASN A 152 -2.53 14.02 3.40
C ASN A 152 -2.84 13.47 2.00
N SER A 153 -3.73 14.13 1.27
CA SER A 153 -4.04 13.81 -0.11
C SER A 153 -4.32 15.09 -0.89
N SER A 154 -3.88 15.13 -2.15
CA SER A 154 -4.11 16.25 -3.06
C SER A 154 -5.59 16.62 -3.24
N SER A 155 -6.52 15.69 -3.00
CA SER A 155 -7.96 15.94 -2.99
C SER A 155 -8.42 16.87 -1.86
N PHE A 156 -7.72 16.88 -0.74
CA PHE A 156 -8.00 17.74 0.41
C PHE A 156 -7.17 19.01 0.45
N ALA A 157 -6.23 19.16 -0.49
CA ALA A 157 -5.29 20.27 -0.53
C ALA A 157 -5.96 21.64 -0.36
N LYS A 158 -5.49 22.38 0.65
CA LYS A 158 -5.92 23.76 0.91
C LYS A 158 -5.10 24.74 0.08
N ARG A 159 -5.69 25.91 -0.20
CA ARG A 159 -5.11 26.87 -1.14
C ARG A 159 -4.07 27.75 -0.45
N ILE A 160 -2.91 27.94 -1.07
CA ILE A 160 -1.97 29.04 -0.80
C ILE A 160 -2.03 30.09 -1.90
N ARG A 161 -1.98 31.38 -1.55
CA ARG A 161 -1.95 32.51 -2.50
C ARG A 161 -0.53 33.04 -2.72
N MET A 162 -0.37 33.78 -3.80
CA MET A 162 0.87 34.48 -4.07
C MET A 162 1.18 35.49 -2.96
N ASN A 163 2.42 35.47 -2.47
CA ASN A 163 2.92 36.24 -1.32
C ASN A 163 2.25 35.86 0.02
N GLU A 164 1.69 34.65 0.13
CA GLU A 164 1.17 34.09 1.38
C GLU A 164 2.22 33.20 2.04
N THR A 165 2.22 33.19 3.37
CA THR A 165 2.94 32.21 4.19
C THR A 165 1.94 31.49 5.07
N GLN A 166 1.95 30.17 5.03
CA GLN A 166 1.16 29.27 5.86
C GLN A 166 2.07 28.60 6.89
N VAL A 167 1.51 28.27 8.04
CA VAL A 167 2.20 27.53 9.11
C VAL A 167 1.59 26.14 9.17
N HIS A 168 2.43 25.15 8.96
CA HIS A 168 2.09 23.73 8.86
C HIS A 168 2.91 22.92 9.87
N SER A 169 2.64 21.62 9.98
CA SER A 169 3.37 20.61 10.75
C SER A 169 3.40 19.30 9.97
N ILE A 170 4.41 18.45 10.20
CA ILE A 170 4.44 17.05 9.74
C ILE A 170 4.31 16.18 10.98
N ILE A 171 3.08 15.87 11.39
CA ILE A 171 2.79 15.02 12.55
C ILE A 171 1.56 14.14 12.26
N PRO A 172 1.68 12.80 12.37
CA PRO A 172 2.85 12.03 12.79
C PRO A 172 3.93 11.93 11.69
N ALA A 173 4.97 11.13 11.88
CA ALA A 173 6.05 10.91 10.89
C ALA A 173 5.57 10.56 9.46
N SER A 174 4.36 10.02 9.32
CA SER A 174 3.74 9.66 8.04
C SER A 174 2.92 10.77 7.39
N ASP A 175 2.92 11.96 7.98
CA ASP A 175 2.14 13.11 7.55
C ASP A 175 2.69 13.73 6.26
N ILE A 176 1.79 14.20 5.39
CA ILE A 176 2.12 14.67 4.03
C ILE A 176 1.24 15.86 3.63
N ASP A 177 1.77 17.06 3.71
CA ASP A 177 0.95 18.23 3.40
C ASP A 177 0.84 18.44 1.88
N TRP A 178 -0.39 18.31 1.36
CA TRP A 178 -0.71 18.76 0.01
C TRP A 178 -1.31 20.16 0.01
N VAL A 179 -0.70 21.07 -0.76
CA VAL A 179 -1.16 22.46 -0.88
C VAL A 179 -1.42 22.77 -2.35
N LYS A 180 -2.54 23.43 -2.67
CA LYS A 180 -2.87 23.82 -4.04
C LYS A 180 -2.66 25.31 -4.27
N LEU A 181 -2.26 25.64 -5.49
CA LEU A 181 -2.14 27.03 -5.95
C LEU A 181 -2.70 27.15 -7.37
N ASN A 182 -3.17 28.34 -7.71
CA ASN A 182 -3.75 28.60 -9.02
C ASN A 182 -3.35 29.97 -9.54
N PHE A 183 -3.09 30.04 -10.84
CA PHE A 183 -2.70 31.26 -11.53
C PHE A 183 -3.63 31.57 -12.69
N SER A 184 -3.99 32.86 -12.84
CA SER A 184 -4.78 33.35 -13.97
C SER A 184 -3.92 33.89 -15.12
N ALA A 185 -2.61 33.92 -14.95
CA ALA A 185 -1.62 34.36 -15.92
C ALA A 185 -0.31 33.62 -15.68
N MET A 186 0.65 33.72 -16.61
CA MET A 186 1.97 33.15 -16.42
C MET A 186 2.67 33.77 -15.20
N GLN A 187 3.32 32.95 -14.38
CA GLN A 187 4.01 33.38 -13.15
C GLN A 187 5.43 32.83 -13.08
N CYS A 188 6.28 33.60 -12.41
CA CYS A 188 7.53 33.09 -11.85
C CYS A 188 7.40 33.00 -10.33
N VAL A 189 7.64 31.82 -9.78
CA VAL A 189 7.33 31.50 -8.38
C VAL A 189 8.56 31.03 -7.64
N LYS A 190 8.58 31.34 -6.35
CA LYS A 190 9.48 30.77 -5.35
C LYS A 190 8.62 30.16 -4.25
N ILE A 191 8.85 28.87 -3.99
CA ILE A 191 8.18 28.07 -2.97
C ILE A 191 9.24 27.66 -1.97
N LYS A 192 9.07 28.02 -0.70
CA LYS A 192 10.09 27.80 0.32
C LYS A 192 9.48 27.27 1.60
N THR A 193 10.10 26.22 2.16
CA THR A 193 9.87 25.80 3.54
C THR A 193 10.90 26.44 4.47
N LYS A 194 10.52 26.69 5.73
CA LYS A 194 11.43 27.23 6.75
C LYS A 194 10.95 26.88 8.15
N GLY A 195 11.86 26.60 9.07
CA GLY A 195 11.54 26.40 10.48
C GLY A 195 12.75 26.61 11.38
N SER A 196 12.56 26.37 12.67
CA SER A 196 13.65 26.36 13.66
C SER A 196 14.34 25.00 13.76
N ALA A 197 13.65 23.91 13.40
CA ALA A 197 14.14 22.54 13.37
C ALA A 197 13.27 21.70 12.40
N GLY A 198 13.85 20.69 11.78
CA GLY A 198 13.18 19.81 10.82
C GLY A 198 13.99 19.63 9.55
N ASP A 199 13.59 18.64 8.75
CA ASP A 199 14.15 18.33 7.44
C ASP A 199 12.99 18.06 6.48
N THR A 200 12.70 19.02 5.59
CA THR A 200 11.55 18.93 4.69
C THR A 200 11.98 18.43 3.33
N ARG A 201 11.06 17.80 2.59
CA ARG A 201 11.20 17.59 1.16
C ARG A 201 10.04 18.23 0.42
N LEU A 202 10.32 18.89 -0.69
CA LEU A 202 9.36 19.73 -1.41
C LEU A 202 9.25 19.29 -2.87
N TRP A 203 8.01 19.11 -3.34
CA TRP A 203 7.70 18.85 -4.75
C TRP A 203 6.71 19.87 -5.29
N LEU A 204 6.82 20.14 -6.59
CA LEU A 204 5.82 20.88 -7.37
C LEU A 204 5.30 19.99 -8.51
N PHE A 205 3.99 19.95 -8.67
CA PHE A 205 3.29 19.19 -9.71
C PHE A 205 2.35 20.07 -10.54
N ASP A 206 2.13 19.67 -11.79
CA ASP A 206 1.07 20.22 -12.65
C ASP A 206 -0.33 19.69 -12.24
N SER A 207 -1.37 20.10 -12.98
CA SER A 207 -2.75 19.68 -12.74
C SER A 207 -3.02 18.19 -13.00
N ASN A 208 -2.13 17.51 -13.72
CA ASN A 208 -2.22 16.06 -14.00
C ASN A 208 -1.30 15.25 -13.07
N PHE A 209 -0.75 15.88 -12.03
CA PHE A 209 0.21 15.29 -11.10
C PHE A 209 1.53 14.85 -11.75
N ASN A 210 1.91 15.43 -12.90
CA ASN A 210 3.28 15.29 -13.39
C ASN A 210 4.21 16.18 -12.57
N LYS A 211 5.34 15.62 -12.12
CA LYS A 211 6.34 16.37 -11.35
C LYS A 211 7.01 17.42 -12.22
N ILE A 212 6.94 18.68 -11.79
CA ILE A 212 7.65 19.81 -12.39
C ILE A 212 9.03 19.98 -11.76
N ALA A 213 9.08 19.99 -10.42
CA ALA A 213 10.31 20.23 -9.67
C ALA A 213 10.33 19.48 -8.33
N PHE A 214 11.53 19.29 -7.79
CA PHE A 214 11.79 18.69 -6.49
C PHE A 214 13.04 19.34 -5.87
N ASN A 215 13.02 19.55 -4.57
CA ASN A 215 14.17 19.92 -3.75
C ASN A 215 13.96 19.37 -2.34
N ASP A 216 14.97 18.74 -1.76
CA ASP A 216 15.01 18.32 -0.37
C ASP A 216 15.79 19.32 0.49
N ASP A 217 16.96 19.76 0.04
CA ASP A 217 17.78 20.68 0.83
C ASP A 217 18.03 22.05 0.17
N PHE A 218 17.97 23.08 1.00
CA PHE A 218 18.38 24.46 0.77
C PHE A 218 19.05 25.03 2.04
N GLU A 219 18.76 26.25 2.48
CA GLU A 219 19.33 26.87 3.70
C GLU A 219 19.10 25.99 4.95
N GLY A 220 20.08 25.16 5.29
CA GLY A 220 19.95 24.14 6.33
C GLY A 220 19.41 22.83 5.74
N SER A 221 18.34 22.30 6.34
CA SER A 221 17.60 21.10 5.88
C SER A 221 16.18 21.42 5.41
N PHE A 222 15.91 22.70 5.13
CA PHE A 222 14.64 23.12 4.55
C PHE A 222 14.79 23.34 3.05
N SER A 223 13.71 23.27 2.30
CA SER A 223 13.72 23.17 0.84
C SER A 223 13.26 24.47 0.15
N GLU A 224 13.77 24.73 -1.05
CA GLU A 224 13.32 25.84 -1.91
C GLU A 224 13.21 25.39 -3.37
N ILE A 225 12.09 25.72 -4.02
CA ILE A 225 11.88 25.56 -5.46
C ILE A 225 11.63 26.92 -6.08
N GLN A 226 12.35 27.24 -7.15
CA GLN A 226 12.08 28.41 -8.00
C GLN A 226 11.80 27.95 -9.43
N VAL A 227 10.66 28.36 -9.99
CA VAL A 227 10.25 28.03 -11.36
C VAL A 227 9.74 29.28 -12.07
N ASP A 228 10.27 29.53 -13.26
CA ASP A 228 9.77 30.56 -14.16
C ASP A 228 8.87 29.95 -15.24
N GLY A 229 7.94 30.76 -15.77
CA GLY A 229 7.10 30.37 -16.90
C GLY A 229 5.97 29.39 -16.56
N LEU A 230 5.51 29.31 -15.29
CA LEU A 230 4.32 28.53 -14.96
C LEU A 230 3.10 29.20 -15.58
N THR A 231 2.48 28.56 -16.57
CA THR A 231 1.30 29.08 -17.26
C THR A 231 0.10 29.19 -16.33
N SER A 232 -0.96 29.89 -16.74
CA SER A 232 -2.24 29.89 -16.02
C SER A 232 -2.75 28.45 -15.84
N GLY A 233 -3.25 28.12 -14.66
CA GLY A 233 -3.70 26.77 -14.33
C GLY A 233 -3.65 26.48 -12.84
N ASN A 234 -3.94 25.22 -12.49
CA ASN A 234 -3.81 24.69 -11.14
C ASN A 234 -2.50 23.91 -11.02
N TYR A 235 -1.88 24.02 -9.85
CA TYR A 235 -0.67 23.31 -9.48
C TYR A 235 -0.79 22.81 -8.05
N TYR A 236 0.05 21.84 -7.70
CA TYR A 236 0.07 21.23 -6.39
C TYR A 236 1.49 21.19 -5.83
N ILE A 237 1.61 21.58 -4.57
CA ILE A 237 2.79 21.41 -3.74
C ILE A 237 2.56 20.17 -2.89
N LYS A 238 3.59 19.36 -2.72
CA LYS A 238 3.64 18.31 -1.71
C LYS A 238 4.82 18.61 -0.79
N VAL A 239 4.62 18.52 0.52
CA VAL A 239 5.68 18.55 1.53
C VAL A 239 5.61 17.25 2.32
N ASP A 240 6.75 16.68 2.69
CA ASP A 240 6.83 15.67 3.74
C ASP A 240 8.13 15.82 4.53
N GLY A 241 8.25 15.07 5.64
CA GLY A 241 9.48 14.95 6.41
C GLY A 241 10.48 13.99 5.76
N SER A 242 11.75 14.41 5.66
CA SER A 242 12.84 13.55 5.22
C SER A 242 12.99 12.35 6.15
N GLN A 243 13.16 11.15 5.57
CA GLN A 243 13.27 9.87 6.30
C GLN A 243 12.12 9.60 7.30
N GLY A 244 10.94 10.20 7.11
CA GLY A 244 9.83 10.09 8.06
C GLY A 244 10.07 10.87 9.35
N GLY A 245 10.78 11.99 9.31
CA GLY A 245 10.96 12.87 10.46
C GLY A 245 9.71 13.70 10.75
N GLU A 246 9.27 13.68 12.01
CA GLU A 246 8.22 14.60 12.49
C GLU A 246 8.75 16.04 12.57
N ILE A 247 7.92 17.00 12.16
CA ILE A 247 8.23 18.43 12.20
C ILE A 247 7.09 19.14 12.91
N SER A 248 7.33 19.59 14.14
CA SER A 248 6.29 20.22 14.96
C SER A 248 5.76 21.53 14.41
N SER A 249 6.55 22.25 13.61
CA SER A 249 6.08 23.39 12.85
C SER A 249 7.08 23.78 11.75
N TYR A 250 6.56 24.13 10.58
CA TYR A 250 7.30 24.81 9.52
C TYR A 250 6.42 25.84 8.80
N GLN A 251 7.06 26.80 8.14
CA GLN A 251 6.43 27.80 7.30
C GLN A 251 6.54 27.38 5.85
N LEU A 252 5.42 27.31 5.13
CA LEU A 252 5.38 27.21 3.68
C LEU A 252 5.06 28.58 3.09
N SER A 253 5.95 29.12 2.26
CA SER A 253 5.74 30.41 1.61
C SER A 253 5.71 30.28 0.08
N LEU A 254 4.79 31.02 -0.54
CA LEU A 254 4.72 31.19 -1.99
C LEU A 254 4.96 32.65 -2.31
N SER A 255 5.95 32.97 -3.13
CA SER A 255 6.29 34.36 -3.48
C SER A 255 6.72 34.48 -4.95
N SER A 256 6.80 35.71 -5.45
CA SER A 256 7.37 35.99 -6.78
C SER A 256 8.86 35.75 -6.77
N CYS A 257 9.38 35.08 -7.80
CA CYS A 257 10.82 34.92 -7.95
C CYS A 257 11.50 36.27 -8.30
N HIS A 258 10.75 37.20 -8.89
CA HIS A 258 11.16 38.58 -9.11
C HIS A 258 10.60 39.45 -7.98
N GLY A 259 11.46 40.13 -7.21
CA GLY A 259 11.01 41.07 -6.18
C GLY A 259 9.97 42.05 -6.75
N GLY A 260 8.95 42.40 -5.97
CA GLY A 260 7.68 43.03 -6.39
C GLY A 260 7.73 44.43 -7.05
N GLY A 261 8.71 44.71 -7.89
CA GLY A 261 8.72 45.81 -8.84
C GLY A 261 8.07 45.38 -10.16
N SER A 262 7.26 46.27 -10.73
CA SER A 262 6.70 46.17 -12.07
C SER A 262 7.76 45.74 -13.10
N PHE A 263 7.44 44.68 -13.86
CA PHE A 263 8.29 44.09 -14.91
C PHE A 263 8.78 45.11 -15.96
N PRO A 264 10.08 45.13 -16.29
CA PRO A 264 10.53 45.34 -17.64
C PRO A 264 11.11 44.04 -18.22
N TRP A 265 10.88 43.85 -19.51
CA TRP A 265 11.07 42.62 -20.27
C TRP A 265 12.52 42.13 -20.42
N ILE A 266 12.64 40.81 -20.65
CA ILE A 266 13.75 40.06 -21.31
C ILE A 266 15.01 39.83 -20.48
N MET A 267 15.21 38.57 -20.06
CA MET A 267 16.42 37.80 -20.35
C MET A 267 16.09 36.31 -20.45
N PHE A 268 16.40 35.70 -21.59
CA PHE A 268 16.57 34.25 -21.70
C PHE A 268 17.82 33.86 -20.90
N TYR A 269 17.69 32.93 -19.95
CA TYR A 269 18.84 32.12 -19.52
C TYR A 269 18.61 30.66 -19.93
N PRO A 270 19.59 30.00 -20.58
CA PRO A 270 19.47 28.62 -20.98
C PRO A 270 19.56 27.70 -19.75
N ALA A 271 18.92 26.53 -19.86
CA ALA A 271 18.88 25.49 -18.85
C ALA A 271 20.27 25.15 -18.30
N ILE A 272 20.45 25.29 -16.98
CA ILE A 272 21.58 24.67 -16.28
C ILE A 272 21.21 23.19 -16.10
N THR A 273 21.76 22.33 -16.97
CA THR A 273 21.85 20.90 -16.68
C THR A 273 22.87 20.73 -15.55
N GLY A 274 22.40 20.42 -14.35
CA GLY A 274 23.26 20.01 -13.25
C GLY A 274 24.01 18.73 -13.63
N SER A 275 25.34 18.81 -13.72
CA SER A 275 26.19 17.62 -13.74
C SER A 275 26.35 17.11 -12.31
N GLY A 276 25.96 15.86 -12.09
CA GLY A 276 26.22 15.17 -10.84
C GLY A 276 27.71 15.07 -10.53
N ARG A 277 27.99 15.12 -9.23
CA ARG A 277 29.05 14.33 -8.59
C ARG A 277 28.48 13.79 -7.30
#